data_AF-A0A3N4JQH7-F1
#
_entry.id   AF-A0A3N4JQH7-F1
#
_cell.length_a   1.000
_cell.length_b   1.000
_cell.length_c   1.000
_cell.angle_alpha   90.00
_cell.angle_beta   90.00
_cell.angle_gamma   90.00
#
_symmetry.space_group_name_H-M   'P 1'
#
loop_
_entity.id
_entity.type
_entity.pdbx_description
1 polymer ?
#
loop_
_entity_poly.entity_id
_entity_poly.type
_entity_poly.pdbx_seq_one_letter_code
_entity_poly.pdbx_strand_id
1 'polypeptide(L)' 'SQPIRCHTHLTDENKLALVKICVENQADFQEQKKGQFSAMIFDLQQQEAGVSLKDPAGMFKILYMYIK' A
#
# COMPACT_ATOMS: atom_id res chain seq x y z
N SER A 1 15.67 -18.75 8.67
CA SER A 1 14.37 -18.13 8.99
C SER A 1 13.60 -17.90 7.71
N GLN A 2 12.48 -18.59 7.48
CA GLN A 2 11.65 -18.35 6.29
C GLN A 2 10.97 -16.98 6.41
N PRO A 3 10.87 -16.18 5.32
CA PRO A 3 10.18 -14.91 5.37
C PRO A 3 8.69 -15.16 5.64
N ILE A 4 8.18 -14.59 6.73
CA ILE A 4 6.76 -14.57 7.05
C ILE A 4 6.08 -13.79 5.93
N ARG A 5 5.44 -14.49 5.00
CA ARG A 5 4.58 -13.87 3.99
C ARG A 5 3.33 -13.39 4.71
N CYS A 6 3.34 -12.14 5.15
CA CYS A 6 2.13 -11.45 5.61
C CYS A 6 1.20 -11.31 4.40
N HIS A 7 0.33 -12.29 4.20
CA HIS A 7 -0.72 -12.24 3.20
C HIS A 7 -1.82 -11.29 3.68
N THR A 8 -1.70 -10.00 3.37
CA THR A 8 -2.84 -9.09 3.39
C THR A 8 -3.72 -9.40 2.19
N HIS A 9 -4.70 -10.28 2.38
CA HIS A 9 -5.68 -10.61 1.34
C HIS A 9 -6.66 -9.45 1.17
N LEU A 10 -6.55 -8.75 0.04
CA LEU A 10 -7.63 -7.89 -0.45
C LEU A 10 -8.68 -8.76 -1.15
N THR A 11 -9.96 -8.45 -0.94
CA THR A 11 -11.05 -8.99 -1.76
C THR A 11 -10.89 -8.47 -3.19
N ASP A 12 -11.52 -9.15 -4.16
CA ASP A 12 -11.43 -8.72 -5.56
C ASP A 12 -12.08 -7.36 -5.79
N GLU A 13 -13.13 -7.02 -5.03
CA GLU A 13 -13.73 -5.68 -5.01
C GLU A 13 -12.72 -4.63 -4.53
N ASN A 14 -11.99 -4.91 -3.44
CA ASN A 14 -10.99 -3.98 -2.91
C ASN A 14 -9.81 -3.81 -3.87
N LYS A 15 -9.40 -4.88 -4.57
CA LYS A 15 -8.38 -4.79 -5.63
C LYS A 15 -8.86 -3.92 -6.78
N LEU A 16 -10.12 -4.08 -7.21
CA LEU A 16 -10.68 -3.30 -8.29
C LEU A 16 -10.77 -1.82 -7.93
N ALA A 17 -11.22 -1.49 -6.72
CA ALA A 17 -11.24 -0.12 -6.20
C ALA A 17 -9.83 0.49 -6.20
N LEU A 18 -8.84 -0.25 -5.69
CA LEU A 18 -7.45 0.21 -5.65
C LEU A 18 -6.89 0.51 -7.04
N VAL A 19 -7.17 -0.36 -8.02
CA VAL A 19 -6.72 -0.16 -9.40
C VAL A 19 -7.37 1.09 -10.01
N LYS A 20 -8.66 1.33 -9.76
CA LYS A 20 -9.35 2.53 -10.25
C LYS A 20 -8.71 3.80 -9.71
N ILE A 21 -8.50 3.88 -8.39
CA ILE A 21 -7.86 5.03 -7.74
C ILE A 21 -6.45 5.26 -8.33
N CYS A 22 -5.66 4.20 -8.52
CA CYS A 22 -4.35 4.31 -9.15
C CYS A 22 -4.42 4.89 -10.57
N VAL A 23 -5.38 4.45 -11.39
CA VAL A 23 -5.54 4.91 -12.78
C VAL A 23 -6.02 6.35 -12.84
N GLU A 24 -6.95 6.74 -11.98
CA GLU A 24 -7.49 8.11 -11.90
C GLU A 24 -6.41 9.13 -11.47
N ASN A 25 -5.48 8.71 -10.62
CA ASN A 25 -4.42 9.58 -10.08
C ASN A 25 -3.07 9.37 -10.79
N GLN A 26 -2.98 8.55 -11.85
CA GLN A 26 -1.69 8.16 -12.46
C GLN A 26 -0.88 9.34 -12.98
N ALA A 27 -1.54 10.45 -13.35
CA ALA A 27 -0.88 11.66 -13.83
C ALA A 27 -0.01 12.35 -12.77
N ASP A 28 -0.32 12.14 -11.49
CA ASP A 28 0.43 12.69 -10.36
C ASP A 28 1.64 11.83 -9.98
N PHE A 29 1.81 10.67 -10.62
CA PHE A 29 2.93 9.79 -10.36
C PHE A 29 4.25 10.40 -10.80
N GLN A 30 5.17 10.55 -9.84
CA GLN A 30 6.56 10.90 -10.10
C GLN A 30 7.45 9.84 -9.45
N GLU A 31 8.38 9.26 -10.21
CA GLU A 31 9.25 8.18 -9.73
C GLU A 31 10.02 8.56 -8.46
N GLN A 32 10.55 9.79 -8.42
CA GLN A 32 11.26 10.34 -7.26
C GLN A 32 10.37 10.54 -6.02
N LYS A 33 9.04 10.51 -6.17
CA LYS A 33 8.03 10.68 -5.10
C LYS A 33 7.14 9.45 -4.90
N LYS A 34 7.55 8.27 -5.36
CA LYS A 34 6.74 7.04 -5.30
C LYS A 34 6.13 6.75 -3.91
N GLY A 35 6.85 7.05 -2.83
CA GLY A 35 6.35 6.84 -1.46
C GLY A 35 5.20 7.78 -1.08
N GLN A 36 5.26 9.04 -1.51
CA GLN A 36 4.19 10.02 -1.31
C GLN A 36 2.95 9.64 -2.12
N PHE A 37 3.17 9.20 -3.36
CA PHE A 37 2.11 8.68 -4.21
C PHE A 37 1.42 7.47 -3.57
N SER A 38 2.17 6.47 -3.11
CA SER A 38 1.59 5.31 -2.42
C SER A 38 0.80 5.69 -1.16
N ALA A 39 1.31 6.63 -0.35
CA ALA A 39 0.58 7.10 0.84
C ALA A 39 -0.76 7.74 0.47
N MET A 40 -0.77 8.60 -0.54
CA MET A 40 -2.00 9.21 -1.07
C MET A 40 -3.00 8.15 -1.53
N ILE A 41 -2.56 7.15 -2.29
CA ILE A 41 -3.43 6.06 -2.76
C ILE A 41 -4.01 5.26 -1.58
N PHE A 42 -3.22 5.02 -0.52
CA PHE A 42 -3.71 4.30 0.66
C PHE A 42 -4.75 5.08 1.45
N ASP A 43 -4.54 6.39 1.60
CA ASP A 43 -5.50 7.28 2.25
C ASP A 43 -6.82 7.33 1.47
N LEU A 44 -6.75 7.44 0.13
CA LEU A 44 -7.94 7.42 -0.75
C LEU A 44 -8.67 6.08 -0.66
N GLN A 45 -7.96 4.95 -0.70
CA GLN A 45 -8.55 3.62 -0.56
C GLN A 45 -9.25 3.45 0.80
N GLN A 46 -8.68 3.99 1.87
CA GLN A 46 -9.32 3.97 3.19
C GLN A 46 -10.59 4.84 3.21
N GLN A 47 -10.58 5.99 2.57
CA GLN A 47 -11.74 6.88 2.51
C GLN A 47 -12.88 6.29 1.67
N GLU A 48 -12.57 5.73 0.51
CA GLU A 48 -13.57 5.24 -0.44
C GLU A 48 -14.11 3.84 -0.10
N ALA A 49 -13.22 2.93 0.32
CA ALA A 49 -13.58 1.53 0.56
C ALA A 49 -13.54 1.13 2.04
N GLY A 50 -13.12 2.02 2.94
CA GLY A 50 -12.95 1.70 4.36
C GLY A 50 -11.78 0.75 4.64
N VAL A 51 -10.91 0.50 3.65
CA VAL A 51 -9.84 -0.50 3.72
C VAL A 51 -8.50 0.18 3.95
N SER A 52 -7.93 -0.03 5.14
CA SER A 52 -6.58 0.44 5.45
C SER A 52 -5.54 -0.50 4.83
N LEU A 53 -4.77 0.03 3.88
CA LEU A 53 -3.61 -0.66 3.33
C LEU A 53 -2.39 -0.37 4.19
N LYS A 54 -1.65 -1.41 4.57
CA LYS A 54 -0.39 -1.26 5.30
C LYS A 54 0.75 -1.03 4.32
N ASP A 55 1.54 0.02 4.57
CA ASP A 55 2.77 0.25 3.82
C ASP A 55 3.76 -0.91 4.01
N PRO A 56 4.14 -1.62 2.93
CA PRO A 56 5.15 -2.66 3.00
C PRO A 56 6.51 -2.12 3.47
N ALA A 57 6.87 -0.88 3.12
CA ALA A 57 8.17 -0.30 3.48
C ALA A 57 8.28 -0.04 4.99
N GLY A 58 7.19 0.37 5.63
CA GLY A 58 7.08 0.47 7.10
C GLY A 58 7.28 -0.87 7.82
N MET A 59 6.76 -1.98 7.26
CA MET A 59 6.94 -3.31 7.87
C MET A 59 8.39 -3.80 7.82
N PHE A 60 9.14 -3.50 6.74
CA PHE A 60 10.55 -3.90 6.65
C PHE A 60 11.43 -3.19 7.69
N LYS A 61 11.16 -1.91 8.01
CA LYS A 61 11.90 -1.19 9.06
C LYS A 61 11.69 -1.80 10.44
N ILE A 62 10.45 -2.13 10.79
CA ILE A 62 10.14 -2.78 12.07
C ILE A 62 10.84 -4.13 12.14
N LEU A 63 10.70 -4.96 11.09
CA LEU A 63 11.34 -6.28 11.08
C LEU A 63 12.87 -6.21 11.23
N TYR A 64 13.53 -5.22 10.62
CA TYR A 64 14.97 -5.03 10.73
C TYR A 64 15.43 -4.57 12.13
N MET A 65 14.58 -3.83 12.86
CA MET A 65 14.88 -3.42 14.25
C MET A 65 14.73 -4.56 15.26
N TYR A 66 13.83 -5.52 15.00
CA TYR A 66 13.63 -6.69 15.86
C TYR A 66 14.57 -7.87 15.57
N ILE A 67 15.37 -7.79 14.50
CA ILE A 67 16.37 -8.81 14.12
C ILE A 67 17.79 -8.41 14.57
N LYS A 68 17.96 -7.26 15.23
CA LYS A 68 19.25 -6.79 15.76
C LYS A 68 19.40 -7.04 17.25
#